data_AF-B7QDU0-F1
#
_entry.id   AF-B7QDU0-F1
#
_cell.length_a   1.000
_cell.length_b   1.000
_cell.length_c   1.000
_cell.angle_alpha   90.00
_cell.angle_beta   90.00
_cell.angle_gamma   90.00
#
_symmetry.space_group_name_H-M   'P 1'
#
loop_
_entity.id
_entity.type
_entity.pdbx_description
1 polymer ?
#
loop_
_entity_poly.entity_id
_entity_poly.type
_entity_poly.pdbx_seq_one_letter_code
_entity_poly.pdbx_strand_id
1 'polypeptide(L)'
;MFRPLRGRSLSRGHVFVDETSTSHTLCQASCVNHTDFVCRSFVYDQSRHLCLLSPDDSYTTPVQETHADSAAVGTTETNTLYEKGSCIDVEMRCEATAMTAIILVTSSFRGRVYAVGHPHQCYSSSVTDTGHVALTVPLHGRQCGTKNLASGG
;
A
#
# COMPACT_ATOMS: atom_id res chain seq x y z
N MET A 1 1.94 2.16 -7.94
CA MET A 1 1.53 0.95 -8.66
C MET A 1 0.19 0.49 -8.10
N PHE A 2 -0.78 0.13 -8.95
CA PHE A 2 -2.08 -0.36 -8.51
C PHE A 2 -2.13 -1.89 -8.59
N ARG A 3 -2.76 -2.51 -7.59
CA ARG A 3 -2.98 -3.95 -7.51
C ARG A 3 -4.46 -4.25 -7.76
N PRO A 4 -4.80 -5.26 -8.58
CA PRO A 4 -6.17 -5.69 -8.77
C PRO A 4 -6.70 -6.47 -7.55
N LEU A 5 -7.95 -6.20 -7.17
CA LEU A 5 -8.73 -6.86 -6.15
C LEU A 5 -10.05 -7.34 -6.78
N ARG A 6 -10.21 -8.66 -6.92
CA ARG A 6 -11.43 -9.28 -7.48
C ARG A 6 -12.45 -9.53 -6.38
N GLY A 7 -13.74 -9.48 -6.71
CA GLY A 7 -14.83 -9.69 -5.75
C GLY A 7 -14.98 -8.56 -4.73
N ARG A 8 -14.53 -7.35 -5.09
CA ARG A 8 -14.47 -6.18 -4.22
C ARG A 8 -15.09 -4.98 -4.94
N SER A 9 -15.83 -4.15 -4.22
CA SER A 9 -16.53 -2.98 -4.77
C SER A 9 -16.26 -1.74 -3.92
N LEU A 10 -16.45 -0.57 -4.51
CA LEU A 10 -16.30 0.72 -3.83
C LEU A 10 -17.50 0.98 -2.91
N SER A 11 -17.24 1.58 -1.75
CA SER A 11 -18.30 2.02 -0.83
C SER A 11 -19.03 3.23 -1.43
N ARG A 12 -20.37 3.18 -1.51
CA ARG A 12 -21.20 4.16 -2.26
C ARG A 12 -21.07 5.61 -1.77
N GLY A 13 -20.64 5.85 -0.54
CA GLY A 13 -20.58 7.18 0.07
C GLY A 13 -19.37 8.03 -0.33
N HIS A 14 -18.31 7.41 -0.87
CA HIS A 14 -17.01 8.06 -1.08
C HIS A 14 -16.45 7.75 -2.47
N VAL A 15 -17.27 7.96 -3.51
CA VAL A 15 -16.88 7.73 -4.91
C VAL A 15 -17.01 9.03 -5.69
N PHE A 16 -15.92 9.41 -6.35
CA PHE A 16 -15.89 10.46 -7.36
C PHE A 16 -16.04 9.83 -8.74
N VAL A 17 -16.88 10.42 -9.59
CA VAL A 17 -17.20 9.92 -10.92
C VAL A 17 -16.46 10.77 -11.96
N ASP A 18 -15.61 10.13 -12.76
CA ASP A 18 -14.86 10.74 -13.85
C ASP A 18 -15.31 10.15 -15.20
N GLU A 19 -16.04 10.95 -15.97
CA GLU A 19 -16.54 10.60 -17.31
C GLU A 19 -15.52 10.88 -18.42
N THR A 20 -14.43 11.60 -18.12
CA THR A 20 -13.42 11.98 -19.11
C THR A 20 -12.36 10.89 -19.31
N SER A 21 -12.12 10.09 -18.27
CA SER A 21 -11.15 8.99 -18.28
C SER A 21 -11.75 7.70 -18.84
N THR A 22 -11.85 7.62 -20.17
CA THR A 22 -12.51 6.55 -20.93
C THR A 22 -11.65 5.30 -21.18
N SER A 23 -10.64 5.05 -20.35
CA SER A 23 -9.87 3.81 -20.37
C SER A 23 -9.30 3.50 -18.99
N HIS A 24 -8.96 2.23 -18.73
CA HIS A 24 -8.28 1.83 -17.50
C HIS A 24 -7.02 2.67 -17.23
N THR A 25 -6.19 2.89 -18.25
CA THR A 25 -4.95 3.66 -18.12
C THR A 25 -5.21 5.12 -17.79
N LEU A 26 -6.22 5.73 -18.42
CA LEU A 26 -6.62 7.11 -18.10
C LEU A 26 -7.22 7.20 -16.71
N CYS A 27 -8.04 6.23 -16.31
CA CYS A 27 -8.64 6.17 -14.97
C CYS A 27 -7.56 6.03 -13.88
N GLN A 28 -6.54 5.20 -14.13
CA GLN A 28 -5.37 5.09 -13.26
C GLN A 28 -4.62 6.42 -13.17
N ALA A 29 -4.37 7.10 -14.30
CA ALA A 29 -3.69 8.39 -14.32
C ALA A 29 -4.51 9.48 -13.61
N SER A 30 -5.83 9.48 -13.79
CA SER A 30 -6.77 10.37 -13.11
C SER A 30 -6.69 10.18 -11.60
N CYS A 31 -6.73 8.93 -11.10
CA CYS A 31 -6.53 8.64 -9.68
C CYS A 31 -5.16 9.16 -9.17
N VAL A 32 -4.07 8.92 -9.90
CA VAL A 32 -2.73 9.36 -9.49
C VAL A 32 -2.62 10.89 -9.39
N ASN A 33 -3.25 11.60 -10.32
CA ASN A 33 -3.16 13.05 -10.45
C ASN A 33 -4.31 13.79 -9.77
N HIS A 34 -5.24 13.08 -9.13
CA HIS A 34 -6.40 13.69 -8.51
C HIS A 34 -5.98 14.55 -7.31
N THR A 35 -6.44 15.79 -7.27
CA THR A 35 -5.99 16.79 -6.28
C THR A 35 -7.02 17.11 -5.21
N ASP A 36 -8.31 16.87 -5.48
CA ASP A 36 -9.38 17.22 -4.54
C ASP A 36 -9.37 16.30 -3.31
N PHE A 37 -8.85 15.08 -3.49
CA PHE A 37 -8.55 14.13 -2.43
C PHE A 37 -7.42 13.18 -2.85
N VAL A 38 -6.79 12.54 -1.87
CA VAL A 38 -5.80 11.49 -2.12
C VAL A 38 -6.53 10.23 -2.61
N CYS A 39 -6.60 10.02 -3.92
CA CYS A 39 -7.18 8.81 -4.47
C CYS A 39 -6.30 7.59 -4.14
N ARG A 40 -6.95 6.57 -3.55
CA ARG A 40 -6.30 5.33 -3.11
C ARG A 40 -6.78 4.13 -3.90
N SER A 41 -7.97 4.17 -4.46
CA SER A 41 -8.47 3.11 -5.32
C SER A 41 -9.34 3.63 -6.45
N PHE A 42 -9.48 2.83 -7.51
CA PHE A 42 -10.38 3.12 -8.62
C PHE A 42 -11.02 1.87 -9.20
N VAL A 43 -12.15 2.06 -9.88
CA VAL A 43 -12.80 1.07 -10.74
C VAL A 43 -13.00 1.71 -12.11
N TYR A 44 -12.62 1.00 -13.17
CA TYR A 44 -12.96 1.38 -14.53
C TYR A 44 -14.06 0.44 -15.06
N ASP A 45 -15.26 0.99 -15.27
CA ASP A 45 -16.37 0.27 -15.88
C ASP A 45 -16.26 0.37 -17.41
N GLN A 46 -15.89 -0.76 -18.03
CA GLN A 46 -15.70 -0.83 -19.47
C GLN A 46 -17.01 -0.68 -20.25
N SER A 47 -18.12 -1.17 -19.70
CA SER A 47 -19.44 -1.14 -20.37
C SER A 47 -20.03 0.25 -20.40
N ARG A 48 -19.75 1.06 -19.37
CA ARG A 48 -20.25 2.44 -19.23
C ARG A 48 -19.22 3.51 -19.58
N HIS A 49 -17.99 3.11 -19.93
CA HIS A 49 -16.86 4.02 -20.14
C HIS A 49 -16.66 4.99 -18.97
N LEU A 50 -16.85 4.50 -17.74
CA LEU A 50 -16.92 5.31 -16.53
C LEU A 50 -15.75 4.99 -15.59
N CYS A 51 -15.07 6.03 -15.12
CA CYS A 51 -14.05 5.91 -14.09
C CYS A 51 -14.64 6.30 -12.73
N LEU A 52 -14.43 5.45 -11.72
CA LEU A 52 -14.86 5.67 -10.34
C LEU A 52 -13.61 5.74 -9.46
N LEU A 53 -13.37 6.88 -8.82
CA LEU A 53 -12.22 7.14 -7.95
C LEU A 53 -12.65 7.15 -6.49
N SER A 54 -11.80 6.69 -5.57
CA SER A 54 -12.12 6.68 -4.15
C SER A 54 -10.90 6.99 -3.27
N PRO A 55 -11.08 7.74 -2.16
CA PRO A 55 -10.05 7.92 -1.15
C PRO A 55 -9.84 6.68 -0.27
N ASP A 56 -10.67 5.65 -0.42
CA ASP A 56 -10.62 4.45 0.40
C ASP A 56 -9.69 3.37 -0.19
N ASP A 57 -9.07 2.63 0.72
CA ASP A 57 -8.32 1.41 0.44
C ASP A 57 -8.83 0.25 1.31
N SER A 58 -8.22 -0.92 1.17
CA SER A 58 -8.51 -2.13 1.94
C SER A 58 -8.30 -2.00 3.45
N TYR A 59 -7.64 -0.92 3.90
CA TYR A 59 -7.40 -0.64 5.32
C TYR A 59 -8.44 0.35 5.90
N THR A 60 -8.83 1.38 5.15
CA THR A 60 -9.79 2.40 5.64
C THR A 60 -11.22 1.89 5.67
N THR A 61 -11.58 0.95 4.80
CA THR A 61 -12.92 0.35 4.77
C THR A 61 -12.83 -1.17 5.04
N PRO A 62 -13.28 -1.64 6.22
CA PRO A 62 -13.41 -3.07 6.46
C PRO A 62 -14.37 -3.66 5.43
N VAL A 63 -13.86 -4.66 4.72
CA VAL A 63 -14.44 -5.30 3.55
C VAL A 63 -15.86 -5.77 3.82
N GLN A 64 -16.86 -5.17 3.17
CA GLN A 64 -18.14 -5.84 3.01
C GLN A 64 -17.97 -6.83 1.85
N GLU A 65 -17.66 -8.09 2.18
CA GLU A 65 -17.79 -9.17 1.21
C GLU A 65 -19.23 -9.13 0.71
N THR A 66 -19.40 -8.99 -0.60
CA THR A 66 -20.73 -8.93 -1.21
C THR A 66 -21.36 -10.32 -1.12
N HIS A 67 -21.95 -10.65 0.03
CA HIS A 67 -23.15 -11.49 0.03
C HIS A 67 -24.27 -10.63 -0.53
N ALA A 68 -24.40 -10.65 -1.86
CA ALA A 68 -25.51 -10.30 -2.77
C ALA A 68 -26.57 -9.21 -2.44
N ASP A 69 -26.67 -8.62 -1.25
CA ASP A 69 -27.89 -7.93 -0.80
C ASP A 69 -27.69 -6.50 -0.25
N SER A 70 -26.56 -5.85 -0.51
CA SER A 70 -26.39 -4.42 -0.15
C SER A 70 -25.80 -3.60 -1.29
N ALA A 71 -26.71 -2.99 -2.06
CA ALA A 71 -26.61 -1.71 -2.80
C ALA A 71 -25.21 -1.22 -3.26
N ALA A 72 -24.36 -2.12 -3.75
CA ALA A 72 -23.13 -1.77 -4.44
C ALA A 72 -23.49 -0.99 -5.72
N VAL A 73 -22.77 0.11 -5.99
CA VAL A 73 -22.98 0.90 -7.19
C VAL A 73 -22.54 0.08 -8.40
N GLY A 74 -23.51 -0.54 -9.09
CA GLY A 74 -23.46 -0.88 -10.51
C GLY A 74 -22.26 -1.68 -11.00
N THR A 75 -21.59 -2.45 -10.17
CA THR A 75 -20.54 -3.37 -10.61
C THR A 75 -21.20 -4.69 -10.98
N THR A 76 -21.43 -4.90 -12.27
CA THR A 76 -21.51 -6.27 -12.81
C THR A 76 -20.30 -7.06 -12.32
N GLU A 77 -20.41 -8.38 -12.21
CA GLU A 77 -19.37 -9.29 -11.68
C GLU A 77 -17.98 -9.20 -12.36
N THR A 78 -17.82 -8.32 -13.34
CA THR A 78 -16.64 -8.05 -14.15
C THR A 78 -15.76 -6.87 -13.69
N ASN A 79 -16.28 -5.96 -12.85
CA ASN A 79 -15.53 -4.75 -12.50
C ASN A 79 -14.49 -5.05 -11.43
N THR A 80 -13.21 -4.93 -11.80
CA THR A 80 -12.07 -5.14 -10.89
C THR A 80 -11.73 -3.84 -10.17
N LEU A 81 -11.65 -3.89 -8.83
CA LEU A 81 -11.14 -2.79 -8.03
C LEU A 81 -9.62 -2.75 -8.13
N TYR A 82 -9.05 -1.57 -8.38
CA TYR A 82 -7.61 -1.36 -8.41
C TYR A 82 -7.24 -0.47 -7.23
N GLU A 83 -6.39 -0.98 -6.35
CA GLU A 83 -5.95 -0.28 -5.16
C GLU A 83 -4.48 0.11 -5.28
N LYS A 84 -4.15 1.35 -4.95
CA LYS A 84 -2.78 1.79 -4.80
C LYS A 84 -2.21 1.03 -3.62
N GLY A 85 -1.27 0.13 -3.87
CA GLY A 85 -0.62 -0.60 -2.79
C GLY A 85 -0.06 0.41 -1.78
N SER A 86 -0.25 0.15 -0.49
CA SER A 86 0.36 0.94 0.59
C SER A 86 1.88 0.78 0.50
N CYS A 87 2.52 1.61 -0.31
CA CYS A 87 3.96 1.75 -0.29
C CYS A 87 4.30 2.36 1.06
N ILE A 88 5.11 1.65 1.85
CA ILE A 88 5.74 2.21 3.03
C ILE A 88 7.04 2.85 2.53
N ASP A 89 7.22 4.14 2.81
CA ASP A 89 8.43 4.83 2.41
C ASP A 89 9.60 4.31 3.25
N VAL A 90 10.64 3.83 2.57
CA VAL A 90 11.84 3.28 3.20
C VAL A 90 13.07 4.03 2.69
N GLU A 91 13.75 4.73 3.60
CA GLU A 91 15.07 5.29 3.35
C GLU A 91 16.14 4.31 3.85
N MET A 92 17.15 4.05 3.02
CA MET A 92 18.27 3.18 3.38
C MET A 92 19.52 4.04 3.60
N ARG A 93 20.10 3.95 4.79
CA ARG A 93 21.41 4.54 5.11
C ARG A 93 22.46 3.45 5.23
N CYS A 94 23.41 3.44 4.31
CA CYS A 94 24.47 2.44 4.25
C CYS A 94 25.75 3.00 4.86
N GLU A 95 26.30 2.28 5.83
CA GLU A 95 27.57 2.59 6.47
C GLU A 95 28.53 1.39 6.34
N ALA A 96 29.80 1.57 6.69
CA ALA A 96 30.83 0.53 6.55
C ALA A 96 30.52 -0.74 7.37
N THR A 97 29.77 -0.61 8.46
CA THR A 97 29.54 -1.67 9.46
C THR A 97 28.06 -2.01 9.67
N ALA A 98 27.15 -1.20 9.13
CA ALA A 98 25.71 -1.37 9.32
C ALA A 98 24.91 -0.76 8.17
N MET A 99 23.69 -1.26 7.99
CA MET A 99 22.66 -0.62 7.16
C MET A 99 21.48 -0.23 8.06
N THR A 100 21.03 1.00 7.99
CA THR A 100 19.85 1.46 8.73
C THR A 100 18.70 1.67 7.75
N ALA A 101 17.62 0.89 7.93
CA ALA A 101 16.36 1.09 7.24
C ALA A 101 15.48 2.02 8.08
N ILE A 102 15.13 3.19 7.53
CA ILE A 102 14.23 4.16 8.13
C ILE A 102 12.89 4.04 7.43
N ILE A 103 11.89 3.59 8.17
CA ILE A 103 10.57 3.24 7.67
C ILE A 103 9.59 4.32 8.12
N LEU A 104 8.93 4.98 7.18
CA LEU A 104 7.91 6.00 7.44
C LEU A 104 6.53 5.34 7.36
N VAL A 105 5.87 5.26 8.51
CA VAL A 105 4.51 4.76 8.64
C VAL A 105 3.53 5.91 8.62
N THR A 106 2.41 5.75 7.91
CA THR A 106 1.38 6.79 7.72
C THR A 106 0.52 7.04 8.97
N SER A 107 0.70 6.27 10.04
CA SER A 107 -0.03 6.39 11.31
C SER A 107 0.83 5.95 12.49
N SER A 108 0.34 6.14 13.72
CA SER A 108 1.01 5.69 14.96
C SER A 108 1.21 4.17 14.94
N PHE A 109 2.39 3.72 14.51
CA PHE A 109 2.73 2.30 14.50
C PHE A 109 3.05 1.84 15.92
N ARG A 110 2.12 1.07 16.50
CA ARG A 110 2.32 0.34 17.76
C ARG A 110 2.71 -1.10 17.46
N GLY A 111 4.00 -1.31 17.26
CA GLY A 111 4.52 -2.62 16.90
C GLY A 111 6.04 -2.71 16.94
N ARG A 112 6.56 -3.75 16.30
CA ARG A 112 7.98 -4.02 16.18
C ARG A 112 8.31 -4.29 14.71
N VAL A 113 9.37 -3.67 14.21
CA VAL A 113 10.01 -4.03 12.94
C VAL A 113 11.20 -4.92 13.26
N TYR A 114 11.39 -6.01 12.52
CA TYR A 114 12.49 -6.95 12.77
C TYR A 114 13.01 -7.59 11.48
N ALA A 115 14.25 -8.06 11.51
CA ALA A 115 14.83 -8.82 10.41
C ALA A 115 14.20 -10.21 10.32
N VAL A 116 13.85 -10.66 9.12
CA VAL A 116 13.21 -11.96 8.88
C VAL A 116 14.07 -13.08 9.47
N GLY A 117 13.43 -14.00 10.20
CA GLY A 117 14.10 -15.10 10.91
C GLY A 117 14.79 -14.70 12.22
N HIS A 118 14.85 -13.40 12.56
CA HIS A 118 15.55 -12.89 13.75
C HIS A 118 14.68 -11.93 14.60
N PRO A 119 13.43 -12.31 14.96
CA PRO A 119 12.46 -11.41 15.60
C PRO A 119 12.84 -10.96 17.01
N HIS A 120 13.74 -11.70 17.67
CA HIS A 120 14.18 -11.45 19.04
C HIS A 120 15.58 -10.83 19.11
N GLN A 121 16.43 -11.02 18.08
CA GLN A 121 17.81 -10.54 18.09
C GLN A 121 18.02 -9.27 17.26
N CYS A 122 17.18 -9.03 16.26
CA CYS A 122 17.33 -7.91 15.33
C CYS A 122 16.00 -7.21 15.12
N TYR A 123 15.68 -6.30 16.03
CA TYR A 123 14.41 -5.60 16.00
C TYR A 123 14.53 -4.16 16.49
N SER A 124 13.55 -3.36 16.10
CA SER A 124 13.29 -2.03 16.60
C SER A 124 11.82 -1.95 17.02
N SER A 125 11.57 -1.42 18.21
CA SER A 125 10.22 -1.13 18.72
C SER A 125 9.98 0.36 18.62
N SER A 126 8.84 0.80 18.08
CA SER A 126 8.52 2.22 18.01
C SER A 126 7.36 2.60 18.93
N VAL A 127 7.54 3.77 19.55
CA VAL A 127 6.48 4.68 20.02
C VAL A 127 7.00 6.09 19.70
N THR A 128 7.00 6.47 18.43
CA THR A 128 7.41 7.80 17.99
C THR A 128 6.22 8.48 17.34
N ASP A 129 5.87 9.67 17.84
CA ASP A 129 4.73 10.47 17.33
C ASP A 129 4.97 10.95 15.88
N THR A 130 6.20 10.83 15.38
CA THR A 130 6.62 11.24 14.04
C THR A 130 6.40 10.17 12.97
N GLY A 131 5.98 8.95 13.34
CA GLY A 131 5.77 7.86 12.37
C GLY A 131 7.05 7.33 11.72
N HIS A 132 8.22 7.51 12.34
CA HIS A 132 9.50 7.00 11.83
C HIS A 132 9.98 5.82 12.68
N VAL A 133 10.32 4.71 12.03
CA VAL A 133 10.90 3.53 12.67
C VAL A 133 12.27 3.25 12.04
N ALA A 134 13.34 3.34 12.82
CA ALA A 134 14.68 2.99 12.37
C ALA A 134 15.06 1.57 12.81
N LEU A 135 15.39 0.70 11.86
CA LEU A 135 16.00 -0.62 12.10
C LEU A 135 17.44 -0.60 11.60
N THR A 136 18.40 -0.65 12.54
CA THR A 136 19.82 -0.79 12.22
C THR A 136 20.21 -2.26 12.16
N VAL A 137 20.76 -2.66 11.02
CA VAL A 137 21.14 -4.03 10.65
C VAL A 137 22.68 -4.09 10.54
N PRO A 138 23.39 -4.67 11.51
CA PRO A 138 24.83 -4.83 11.44
C PRO A 138 25.25 -5.76 10.29
N LEU A 139 26.31 -5.37 9.56
CA LEU A 139 26.86 -6.15 8.44
C LEU A 139 27.75 -7.31 8.89
N HIS A 140 28.21 -7.26 10.14
CA HIS A 140 28.98 -8.31 10.79
C HIS A 140 28.17 -9.00 11.89
N GLY A 141 28.53 -10.27 12.12
CA GLY A 141 27.83 -11.14 13.05
C GLY A 141 26.75 -11.95 12.35
N ARG A 142 25.85 -12.53 13.15
CA ARG A 142 24.73 -13.37 12.66
C ARG A 142 23.38 -12.93 13.20
N GLN A 143 23.35 -11.88 14.03
CA GLN A 143 22.15 -11.45 14.75
C GLN A 143 21.02 -10.97 13.83
N CYS A 144 21.33 -10.46 12.64
CA CYS A 144 20.35 -9.91 11.70
C CYS A 144 20.27 -10.69 10.37
N GLY A 145 20.88 -11.89 10.29
CA GLY A 145 20.86 -12.68 9.06
C GLY A 145 21.63 -12.06 7.88
N THR A 146 22.50 -11.09 8.13
CA THR A 146 23.37 -10.50 7.09
C THR A 146 24.38 -11.53 6.62
N LYS A 147 24.63 -11.53 5.30
CA LYS A 147 25.62 -12.39 4.66
C LYS A 147 26.55 -11.52 3.83
N ASN A 148 27.84 -11.60 4.13
CA ASN A 148 28.85 -11.08 3.22
C ASN A 148 28.93 -12.03 2.03
N LEU A 149 28.51 -11.55 0.86
CA LEU A 149 28.87 -12.20 -0.39
C LEU A 149 30.37 -12.00 -0.54
N ALA A 150 31.15 -13.08 -0.44
CA ALA A 150 32.58 -13.00 -0.70
C ALA A 150 32.78 -12.27 -2.03
N SER A 151 33.69 -11.29 -2.04
CA SER A 151 34.12 -10.60 -3.26
C SER A 151 34.42 -11.66 -4.31
N GLY A 152 33.70 -11.63 -5.44
CA GLY A 152 33.96 -12.53 -6.55
C GLY A 152 35.44 -12.47 -6.89
N GLY A 153 36.14 -13.57 -6.65
CA GLY A 153 37.52 -13.78 -7.08
C GLY A 153 37.58 -14.18 -8.53
#